data_AF-A0A950H2D5-F1
#
_entry.id   AF-A0A950H2D5-F1
#
_cell.length_a   1.000
_cell.length_b   1.000
_cell.length_c   1.000
_cell.angle_alpha   90.00
_cell.angle_beta   90.00
_cell.angle_gamma   90.00
#
_symmetry.space_group_name_H-M   'P 1'
#
loop_
_entity.id
_entity.type
_entity.pdbx_description
1 polymer ?
#
loop_
_entity_poly.entity_id
_entity_poly.type
_entity_poly.pdbx_seq_one_letter_code
_entity_poly.pdbx_strand_id
1 'polypeptide(L)'
;MPDIGWYALILVVAAGATAALTVPARRIAVRVGYVALPGERSVHTRPIPYGGGAAMFMGFLVAVLAAAATPHLRHFFQGSPEMIGVVLAAGAMFAVGLIDDIRDMSAPAKMAGQVLAASILYFSGVTMYELKIPLAGFFVLTPGIIPLITAAWVIALTNAVNLIDGLDGLAAGVVAIGGGALALYGIRLMGLGLLPSDNIGPLVAVIACGICLGFLPFNFN
;
A
#
# COMPACT_ATOMS: atom_id res chain seq x y z
N MET A 1 -23.87 -1.69 -12.56
CA MET A 1 -22.88 -2.24 -11.61
C MET A 1 -21.57 -1.53 -11.85
N PRO A 2 -20.73 -1.28 -10.83
CA PRO A 2 -19.36 -0.83 -11.08
C PRO A 2 -18.73 -1.82 -12.06
N ASP A 3 -18.10 -1.32 -13.13
CA ASP A 3 -17.50 -2.21 -14.13
C ASP A 3 -16.30 -2.93 -13.51
N ILE A 4 -16.56 -4.14 -13.01
CA ILE A 4 -15.56 -4.97 -12.35
C ILE A 4 -14.36 -5.26 -13.28
N GLY A 5 -14.59 -5.19 -14.60
CA GLY A 5 -13.57 -5.32 -15.62
C GLY A 5 -12.48 -4.25 -15.52
N TRP A 6 -12.81 -3.00 -15.20
CA TRP A 6 -11.78 -1.95 -15.05
C TRP A 6 -10.93 -2.16 -13.80
N TYR A 7 -11.54 -2.58 -12.70
CA TYR A 7 -10.78 -2.96 -11.50
C TYR A 7 -9.88 -4.18 -11.77
N ALA A 8 -10.38 -5.20 -12.45
CA ALA A 8 -9.58 -6.35 -12.84
C ALA A 8 -8.41 -5.97 -13.77
N LEU A 9 -8.64 -5.04 -14.72
CA LEU A 9 -7.58 -4.50 -15.56
C LEU A 9 -6.47 -3.86 -14.73
N ILE A 10 -6.84 -2.99 -13.78
CA ILE A 10 -5.85 -2.33 -12.91
C ILE A 10 -5.12 -3.33 -12.01
N LEU A 11 -5.80 -4.37 -11.53
CA LEU A 11 -5.15 -5.47 -10.80
C LEU A 11 -4.06 -6.13 -11.64
N VAL A 12 -4.38 -6.48 -12.89
CA VAL A 12 -3.44 -7.12 -13.83
C VAL A 12 -2.29 -6.17 -14.18
N VAL A 13 -2.56 -4.88 -14.38
CA VAL A 13 -1.52 -3.88 -14.63
C VAL A 13 -0.59 -3.76 -13.42
N ALA A 14 -1.11 -3.66 -12.21
CA ALA A 14 -0.32 -3.60 -10.98
C ALA A 14 0.56 -4.84 -10.81
N ALA A 15 -0.03 -6.03 -10.94
CA ALA A 15 0.69 -7.30 -10.82
C ALA A 15 1.76 -7.47 -11.90
N GLY A 16 1.39 -7.22 -13.16
CA GLY A 16 2.29 -7.32 -14.31
C GLY A 16 3.45 -6.33 -14.23
N ALA A 17 3.17 -5.07 -13.87
CA ALA A 17 4.20 -4.04 -13.70
C ALA A 17 5.16 -4.41 -12.57
N THR A 18 4.66 -4.78 -11.39
CA THR A 18 5.53 -5.20 -10.28
C THR A 18 6.36 -6.42 -10.64
N ALA A 19 5.78 -7.45 -11.27
CA ALA A 19 6.51 -8.64 -11.69
C ALA A 19 7.62 -8.32 -12.69
N ALA A 20 7.32 -7.50 -13.70
CA ALA A 20 8.29 -7.06 -14.71
C ALA A 20 9.42 -6.22 -14.11
N LEU A 21 9.13 -5.41 -13.09
CA LEU A 21 10.11 -4.55 -12.42
C LEU A 21 10.93 -5.25 -11.34
N THR A 22 10.44 -6.37 -10.79
CA THR A 22 11.12 -7.06 -9.68
C THR A 22 12.48 -7.62 -10.09
N VAL A 23 12.58 -8.25 -11.27
CA VAL A 23 13.86 -8.79 -11.77
C VAL A 23 14.93 -7.69 -12.00
N PRO A 24 14.67 -6.61 -12.75
CA PRO A 24 15.65 -5.54 -12.93
C PRO A 24 15.98 -4.82 -11.62
N ALA A 25 15.00 -4.59 -10.73
CA ALA A 25 15.24 -3.98 -9.43
C ALA A 25 16.21 -4.82 -8.58
N ARG A 26 16.04 -6.14 -8.54
CA ARG A 26 16.99 -7.05 -7.87
C ARG A 26 18.38 -7.00 -8.50
N ARG A 27 18.48 -7.00 -9.83
CA ARG A 27 19.79 -6.92 -10.53
C ARG A 27 20.52 -5.60 -10.24
N ILE A 28 19.79 -4.49 -10.22
CA ILE A 28 20.35 -3.17 -9.89
C ILE A 28 20.80 -3.15 -8.43
N ALA A 29 19.97 -3.63 -7.51
CA ALA A 29 20.30 -3.71 -6.08
C ALA A 29 21.60 -4.49 -5.83
N VAL A 30 21.79 -5.64 -6.49
CA VAL A 30 23.06 -6.40 -6.43
C VAL A 30 24.24 -5.59 -6.98
N ARG A 31 24.08 -4.90 -8.12
CA ARG A 31 25.16 -4.11 -8.73
C ARG A 31 25.60 -2.92 -7.91
N VAL A 32 24.67 -2.26 -7.22
CA VAL A 32 24.97 -1.10 -6.37
C VAL A 32 25.33 -1.48 -4.93
N GLY A 33 25.36 -2.78 -4.62
CA GLY A 33 25.68 -3.28 -3.28
C GLY A 33 24.56 -3.08 -2.25
N TYR A 34 23.33 -2.78 -2.69
CA TYR A 34 22.15 -2.66 -1.83
C TYR A 34 21.57 -4.05 -1.54
N VAL A 35 22.29 -4.80 -0.71
CA VAL A 35 22.00 -6.18 -0.32
C VAL A 35 22.04 -6.33 1.19
N ALA A 36 21.08 -7.05 1.75
CA ALA A 36 21.10 -7.51 3.13
C ALA A 36 22.15 -8.61 3.28
N LEU A 37 23.16 -8.42 4.13
CA LEU A 37 24.15 -9.46 4.44
C LEU A 37 23.60 -10.39 5.53
N PRO A 38 23.86 -11.71 5.47
CA PRO A 38 23.48 -12.64 6.54
C PRO A 38 24.11 -12.23 7.88
N GLY A 39 23.30 -12.10 8.92
CA GLY A 39 23.74 -11.86 10.31
C GLY A 39 23.30 -12.98 11.25
N GLU A 40 23.73 -12.96 12.51
CA GLU A 40 23.44 -14.02 13.52
C GLU A 40 21.95 -14.26 13.80
N ARG A 41 21.07 -13.33 13.40
CA ARG A 41 19.60 -13.43 13.52
C ARG A 41 18.88 -13.71 12.20
N SER A 42 19.59 -13.86 11.08
CA SER A 42 18.99 -14.07 9.76
C SER A 42 18.75 -15.56 9.50
N VAL A 43 17.56 -15.89 9.00
CA VAL A 43 17.20 -17.24 8.52
C VAL A 43 17.88 -17.54 7.18
N HIS A 44 18.34 -16.51 6.46
CA HIS A 44 18.91 -16.63 5.13
C HIS A 44 20.43 -16.76 5.17
N THR A 45 20.95 -17.73 4.43
CA THR A 45 22.39 -18.00 4.30
C THR A 45 23.05 -17.25 3.14
N ARG A 46 22.29 -16.48 2.36
CA ARG A 46 22.76 -15.75 1.18
C ARG A 46 22.33 -14.28 1.23
N PRO A 47 23.12 -13.34 0.68
CA PRO A 47 22.73 -11.94 0.63
C PRO A 47 21.43 -11.72 -0.16
N ILE A 48 20.47 -10.99 0.40
CA ILE A 48 19.18 -10.72 -0.23
C ILE A 48 19.15 -9.29 -0.76
N PRO A 49 18.91 -9.06 -2.07
CA PRO A 49 18.78 -7.71 -2.60
C PRO A 49 17.49 -7.03 -2.14
N TYR A 50 17.59 -5.81 -1.57
CA TYR A 50 16.45 -4.99 -1.11
C TYR A 50 15.59 -4.38 -2.26
N GLY A 51 15.65 -4.95 -3.46
CA GLY A 51 14.98 -4.41 -4.66
C GLY A 51 13.46 -4.61 -4.71
N GLY A 52 12.88 -5.38 -3.79
CA GLY A 52 11.46 -5.73 -3.80
C GLY A 52 10.54 -4.53 -3.55
N GLY A 53 10.79 -3.76 -2.50
CA GLY A 53 9.99 -2.58 -2.15
C GLY A 53 9.98 -1.53 -3.25
N ALA A 54 11.12 -1.30 -3.91
CA ALA A 54 11.21 -0.38 -5.04
C ALA A 54 10.38 -0.85 -6.25
N ALA A 55 10.40 -2.15 -6.57
CA ALA A 55 9.58 -2.71 -7.64
C ALA A 55 8.08 -2.61 -7.33
N MET A 56 7.68 -2.84 -6.07
CA MET A 56 6.29 -2.69 -5.63
C MET A 56 5.83 -1.23 -5.70
N PHE A 57 6.64 -0.27 -5.22
CA PHE A 57 6.31 1.15 -5.28
C PHE A 57 6.20 1.65 -6.73
N MET A 58 7.13 1.26 -7.61
CA MET A 58 7.04 1.61 -9.03
C MET A 58 5.83 0.95 -9.71
N GLY A 59 5.52 -0.31 -9.39
CA GLY A 59 4.30 -0.96 -9.89
C GLY A 59 3.02 -0.28 -9.43
N PHE A 60 2.99 0.21 -8.19
CA PHE A 60 1.91 1.04 -7.66
C PHE A 60 1.76 2.34 -8.50
N LEU A 61 2.85 3.06 -8.77
CA LEU A 61 2.80 4.27 -9.61
C LEU A 61 2.31 3.98 -11.04
N VAL A 62 2.75 2.89 -11.66
CA VAL A 62 2.26 2.47 -12.99
C VAL A 62 0.76 2.18 -12.95
N ALA A 63 0.27 1.49 -11.92
CA ALA A 63 -1.16 1.19 -11.78
C ALA A 63 -2.02 2.44 -11.55
N VAL A 64 -1.53 3.38 -10.72
CA VAL A 64 -2.17 4.69 -10.52
C VAL A 64 -2.25 5.48 -11.83
N LEU A 65 -1.16 5.52 -12.61
CA LEU A 65 -1.14 6.20 -13.91
C LEU A 65 -2.07 5.52 -14.93
N ALA A 66 -2.11 4.18 -14.96
CA ALA A 66 -3.02 3.45 -15.82
C ALA A 66 -4.49 3.69 -15.46
N ALA A 67 -4.81 3.77 -14.16
CA ALA A 67 -6.14 4.14 -13.69
C ALA A 67 -6.50 5.58 -14.08
N ALA A 68 -5.56 6.52 -13.94
CA ALA A 68 -5.77 7.91 -14.35
C ALA A 68 -5.99 8.07 -15.87
N ALA A 69 -5.33 7.21 -16.67
CA ALA A 69 -5.47 7.17 -18.13
C ALA A 69 -6.74 6.45 -18.60
N THR A 70 -7.42 5.70 -17.73
CA THR A 70 -8.64 4.96 -18.07
C THR A 70 -9.87 5.86 -17.90
N PRO A 71 -10.63 6.17 -18.98
CA PRO A 71 -11.73 7.13 -18.91
C PRO A 71 -12.78 6.81 -17.83
N HIS A 72 -13.10 5.53 -17.64
CA HIS A 72 -14.09 5.05 -16.66
C HIS A 72 -13.64 5.13 -15.21
N LEU A 73 -12.34 5.34 -14.96
CA LEU A 73 -11.76 5.47 -13.61
C LEU A 73 -11.25 6.89 -13.35
N ARG A 74 -11.34 7.79 -14.35
CA ARG A 74 -10.76 9.13 -14.27
C ARG A 74 -11.43 10.00 -13.21
N HIS A 75 -12.67 9.72 -12.84
CA HIS A 75 -13.39 10.43 -11.78
C HIS A 75 -12.70 10.31 -10.42
N PHE A 76 -11.97 9.23 -10.14
CA PHE A 76 -11.16 9.08 -8.92
C PHE A 76 -9.99 10.07 -8.82
N PHE A 77 -9.67 10.77 -9.92
CA PHE A 77 -8.54 11.70 -10.03
C PHE A 77 -9.01 13.14 -10.26
N GLN A 78 -10.32 13.38 -10.32
CA GLN A 78 -10.90 14.69 -10.59
C GLN A 78 -11.67 15.17 -9.36
N GLY A 79 -11.44 16.42 -8.95
CA GLY A 79 -12.22 17.06 -7.89
C GLY A 79 -11.85 16.68 -6.45
N SER A 80 -10.92 15.75 -6.23
CA SER A 80 -10.42 15.41 -4.88
C SER A 80 -8.89 15.26 -4.86
N PRO A 81 -8.19 15.77 -3.82
CA PRO A 81 -6.76 15.56 -3.64
C PRO A 81 -6.42 14.17 -3.07
N GLU A 82 -7.41 13.35 -2.74
CA GLU A 82 -7.21 12.07 -2.03
C GLU A 82 -6.19 11.15 -2.70
N MET A 83 -6.31 10.92 -4.01
CA MET A 83 -5.40 10.02 -4.73
C MET A 83 -3.96 10.54 -4.75
N ILE A 84 -3.78 11.86 -4.89
CA ILE A 84 -2.46 12.49 -4.79
C ILE A 84 -1.91 12.32 -3.37
N GLY A 85 -2.76 12.49 -2.35
CA GLY A 85 -2.45 12.21 -0.96
C GLY A 85 -1.95 10.78 -0.73
N VAL A 86 -2.63 9.78 -1.30
CA VAL A 86 -2.19 8.37 -1.24
C VAL A 86 -0.82 8.18 -1.89
N VAL A 87 -0.58 8.76 -3.06
CA VAL A 87 0.72 8.67 -3.75
C VAL A 87 1.84 9.30 -2.92
N LEU A 88 1.61 10.48 -2.36
CA LEU A 88 2.58 11.19 -1.53
C LEU A 88 2.86 10.45 -0.21
N ALA A 89 1.82 9.92 0.45
CA ALA A 89 1.97 9.15 1.68
C ALA A 89 2.70 7.81 1.43
N ALA A 90 2.38 7.11 0.34
CA ALA A 90 3.09 5.91 -0.08
C ALA A 90 4.56 6.21 -0.41
N GLY A 91 4.84 7.35 -1.07
CA GLY A 91 6.20 7.81 -1.33
C GLY A 91 6.98 8.14 -0.06
N ALA A 92 6.34 8.77 0.92
CA ALA A 92 6.94 9.02 2.23
C ALA A 92 7.28 7.71 2.95
N MET A 93 6.36 6.73 2.95
CA MET A 93 6.60 5.42 3.56
C MET A 93 7.68 4.61 2.83
N PHE A 94 7.71 4.67 1.49
CA PHE A 94 8.77 4.07 0.70
C PHE A 94 10.13 4.69 1.04
N ALA A 95 10.21 6.02 1.16
CA ALA A 95 11.44 6.70 1.55
C ALA A 95 11.89 6.31 2.97
N VAL A 96 10.96 6.19 3.92
CA VAL A 96 11.27 5.70 5.27
C VAL A 96 11.86 4.30 5.23
N GLY A 97 11.23 3.36 4.51
CA GLY A 97 11.76 1.99 4.37
C GLY A 97 13.13 1.95 3.69
N LEU A 98 13.31 2.71 2.60
CA LEU A 98 14.58 2.80 1.89
C LEU A 98 15.71 3.37 2.76
N ILE A 99 15.42 4.42 3.55
CA ILE A 99 16.42 5.01 4.45
C ILE A 99 16.75 4.03 5.58
N ASP A 100 15.75 3.32 6.11
CA ASP A 100 15.92 2.33 7.15
C ASP A 100 16.83 1.18 6.71
N ASP A 101 16.61 0.63 5.51
CA ASP A 101 17.44 -0.44 4.95
C ASP A 101 18.91 -0.02 4.74
N ILE A 102 19.18 1.28 4.53
CA ILE A 102 20.54 1.79 4.27
C ILE A 102 21.25 2.24 5.55
N ARG A 103 20.53 2.86 6.50
CA ARG A 103 21.12 3.57 7.64
C ARG A 103 20.65 3.09 9.01
N ASP A 104 19.82 2.06 9.09
CA ASP A 104 19.21 1.53 10.31
C ASP A 104 18.62 2.66 11.18
N MET A 105 17.39 3.07 10.86
CA MET A 105 16.76 4.22 11.50
C MET A 105 16.38 3.94 12.95
N SER A 106 16.53 4.95 13.82
CA SER A 106 16.02 4.86 15.19
C SER A 106 14.48 4.77 15.19
N ALA A 107 13.92 4.07 16.18
CA ALA A 107 12.46 3.92 16.31
C ALA A 107 11.70 5.28 16.30
N PRO A 108 12.16 6.35 16.98
CA PRO A 108 11.52 7.66 16.88
C PRO A 108 11.53 8.26 15.47
N ALA A 109 12.59 8.02 14.69
CA ALA A 109 12.69 8.51 13.31
C ALA A 109 11.72 7.78 12.37
N LYS A 110 11.58 6.45 12.51
CA LYS A 110 10.56 5.67 11.78
C LYS A 110 9.15 6.15 12.11
N MET A 111 8.88 6.38 13.39
CA MET A 111 7.60 6.89 13.88
C MET A 111 7.30 8.29 13.30
N ALA A 112 8.28 9.20 13.25
CA ALA A 112 8.10 10.52 12.64
C ALA A 112 7.72 10.42 11.14
N GLY A 113 8.33 9.49 10.42
CA GLY A 113 7.97 9.20 9.02
C GLY A 113 6.53 8.69 8.85
N GLN A 114 6.08 7.79 9.74
CA GLN A 114 4.71 7.30 9.74
C GLN A 114 3.70 8.41 10.09
N VAL A 115 4.04 9.28 11.06
CA VAL A 115 3.22 10.47 11.39
C VAL A 115 3.15 11.44 10.21
N LEU A 116 4.24 11.63 9.47
CA LEU A 116 4.25 12.43 8.25
C LEU A 116 3.31 11.85 7.19
N ALA A 117 3.39 10.53 6.92
CA ALA A 117 2.51 9.85 5.98
C ALA A 117 1.02 9.97 6.40
N ALA A 118 0.72 9.75 7.68
CA ALA A 118 -0.63 9.95 8.22
C ALA A 118 -1.13 11.40 8.07
N SER A 119 -0.24 12.38 8.30
CA SER A 119 -0.58 13.80 8.15
C SER A 119 -0.91 14.14 6.70
N ILE A 120 -0.14 13.62 5.75
CA ILE A 120 -0.41 13.77 4.30
C ILE A 120 -1.80 13.22 3.96
N LEU A 121 -2.13 12.02 4.42
CA LEU A 121 -3.45 11.40 4.20
C LEU A 121 -4.57 12.25 4.78
N TYR A 122 -4.45 12.67 6.04
CA TYR A 122 -5.43 13.50 6.72
C TYR A 122 -5.70 14.81 5.98
N PHE A 123 -4.66 15.58 5.64
CA PHE A 123 -4.83 16.86 4.95
C PHE A 123 -5.30 16.70 3.49
N SER A 124 -5.14 15.52 2.90
CA SER A 124 -5.64 15.20 1.56
C SER A 124 -7.07 14.65 1.57
N GLY A 125 -7.73 14.57 2.73
CA GLY A 125 -9.11 14.05 2.85
C GLY A 125 -9.20 12.52 2.98
N VAL A 126 -8.07 11.79 2.94
CA VAL A 126 -8.02 10.34 3.16
C VAL A 126 -8.02 10.08 4.66
N THR A 127 -9.20 10.17 5.26
CA THR A 127 -9.36 10.15 6.72
C THR A 127 -10.57 9.33 7.14
N MET A 128 -10.57 8.89 8.39
CA MET A 128 -11.68 8.16 8.97
C MET A 128 -12.69 9.14 9.59
N TYR A 129 -13.78 9.44 8.87
CA TYR A 129 -14.86 10.28 9.39
C TYR A 129 -15.81 9.52 10.31
N GLU A 130 -15.99 8.23 10.04
CA GLU A 130 -16.90 7.35 10.76
C GLU A 130 -16.18 6.05 11.10
N LEU A 131 -16.36 5.58 12.33
CA LEU A 131 -15.87 4.30 12.78
C LEU A 131 -17.03 3.33 12.94
N LYS A 132 -17.04 2.26 12.15
CA LYS A 132 -18.00 1.17 12.31
C LYS A 132 -17.50 0.17 13.33
N ILE A 133 -18.16 0.05 14.48
CA ILE A 133 -17.87 -0.96 15.48
C ILE A 133 -18.81 -2.15 15.25
N PRO A 134 -18.28 -3.39 15.12
CA PRO A 134 -19.12 -4.57 15.02
C PRO A 134 -20.16 -4.62 16.14
N LEU A 135 -21.41 -4.90 15.80
CA LEU A 135 -22.57 -4.97 16.71
C LEU A 135 -23.00 -3.65 17.37
N ALA A 136 -22.13 -2.63 17.43
CA ALA A 136 -22.43 -1.35 18.06
C ALA A 136 -22.77 -0.20 17.08
N GLY A 137 -22.63 -0.43 15.77
CA GLY A 137 -23.06 0.53 14.73
C GLY A 137 -21.96 1.51 14.30
N PHE A 138 -22.37 2.65 13.73
CA PHE A 138 -21.48 3.70 13.24
C PHE A 138 -21.33 4.81 14.28
N PHE A 139 -20.09 5.23 14.51
CA PHE A 139 -19.74 6.35 15.37
C PHE A 139 -19.13 7.46 14.52
N VAL A 140 -19.78 8.61 14.49
CA VAL A 140 -19.25 9.81 13.83
C VAL A 140 -18.14 10.38 14.70
N LEU A 141 -16.96 10.57 14.11
CA LEU A 141 -15.79 11.05 14.83
C LEU A 141 -15.78 12.59 14.88
N THR A 142 -15.36 13.14 16.01
CA THR A 142 -15.25 14.60 16.18
C THR A 142 -13.99 15.12 15.47
N PRO A 143 -13.97 16.37 14.98
CA PRO A 143 -12.84 16.93 14.24
C PRO A 143 -11.48 16.83 14.96
N GLY A 144 -11.46 16.89 16.29
CA GLY A 144 -10.22 16.74 17.07
C GLY A 144 -9.70 15.29 17.15
N ILE A 145 -10.56 14.29 16.99
CA ILE A 145 -10.23 12.87 17.09
C ILE A 145 -9.85 12.28 15.73
N ILE A 146 -10.46 12.76 14.64
CA ILE A 146 -10.21 12.29 13.26
C ILE A 146 -8.71 12.18 12.91
N PRO A 147 -7.86 13.22 13.09
CA PRO A 147 -6.43 13.11 12.76
C PRO A 147 -5.71 12.10 13.67
N LEU A 148 -6.10 12.01 14.94
CA LEU A 148 -5.49 11.08 15.90
C LEU A 148 -5.81 9.63 15.55
N ILE A 149 -7.07 9.31 15.24
CA ILE A 149 -7.48 7.97 14.82
C ILE A 149 -6.81 7.59 13.50
N THR A 150 -6.78 8.51 12.52
CA THR A 150 -6.13 8.27 11.23
C THR A 150 -4.64 7.97 11.40
N ALA A 151 -3.93 8.77 12.20
CA ALA A 151 -2.53 8.52 12.52
C ALA A 151 -2.33 7.20 13.26
N ALA A 152 -3.13 6.92 14.29
CA ALA A 152 -3.07 5.67 15.03
C ALA A 152 -3.27 4.46 14.11
N TRP A 153 -4.20 4.54 13.16
CA TRP A 153 -4.49 3.46 12.21
C TRP A 153 -3.33 3.21 11.25
N VAL A 154 -2.77 4.27 10.65
CA VAL A 154 -1.62 4.19 9.75
C VAL A 154 -0.41 3.59 10.47
N ILE A 155 -0.10 4.10 11.66
CA ILE A 155 1.03 3.65 12.48
C ILE A 155 0.82 2.19 12.90
N ALA A 156 -0.36 1.83 13.41
CA ALA A 156 -0.65 0.49 13.85
C ALA A 156 -0.52 -0.53 12.70
N LEU A 157 -1.12 -0.27 11.55
CA LEU A 157 -1.05 -1.18 10.40
C LEU A 157 0.36 -1.27 9.82
N THR A 158 1.09 -0.16 9.73
CA THR A 158 2.47 -0.17 9.24
C THR A 158 3.37 -1.03 10.12
N ASN A 159 3.30 -0.85 11.44
CA ASN A 159 4.10 -1.64 12.37
C ASN A 159 3.63 -3.09 12.44
N ALA A 160 2.32 -3.36 12.33
CA ALA A 160 1.78 -4.72 12.29
C ALA A 160 2.31 -5.49 11.07
N VAL A 161 2.30 -4.90 9.87
CA VAL A 161 2.85 -5.52 8.67
C VAL A 161 4.35 -5.75 8.81
N ASN A 162 5.10 -4.76 9.31
CA ASN A 162 6.53 -4.89 9.54
C ASN A 162 6.88 -6.00 10.56
N LEU A 163 6.05 -6.19 11.58
CA LEU A 163 6.24 -7.23 12.61
C LEU A 163 6.00 -8.65 12.09
N ILE A 164 5.05 -8.82 11.16
CA ILE A 164 4.77 -10.14 10.56
C ILE A 164 5.70 -10.44 9.37
N ASP A 165 6.44 -9.46 8.86
CA ASP A 165 7.39 -9.62 7.75
C ASP A 165 8.70 -10.28 8.20
N GLY A 166 8.59 -11.49 8.75
CA GLY A 166 9.71 -12.32 9.19
C GLY A 166 9.85 -13.64 8.44
N LEU A 167 8.92 -13.94 7.53
CA LEU A 167 8.87 -15.18 6.75
C LEU A 167 8.64 -14.88 5.27
N ASP A 168 9.29 -15.64 4.40
CA ASP A 168 9.19 -15.49 2.94
C ASP A 168 7.71 -15.61 2.49
N GLY A 169 7.22 -14.58 1.80
CA GLY A 169 5.86 -14.52 1.26
C GLY A 169 4.76 -14.16 2.26
N LEU A 170 5.05 -14.07 3.57
CA LEU A 170 4.01 -13.88 4.58
C LEU A 170 3.37 -12.49 4.52
N ALA A 171 4.16 -11.41 4.59
CA ALA A 171 3.62 -10.06 4.59
C ALA A 171 2.90 -9.75 3.27
N ALA A 172 3.53 -10.02 2.13
CA ALA A 172 2.92 -9.82 0.81
C ALA A 172 1.66 -10.68 0.62
N GLY A 173 1.64 -11.92 1.12
CA GLY A 173 0.47 -12.79 1.06
C GLY A 173 -0.71 -12.26 1.88
N VAL A 174 -0.47 -11.87 3.13
CA VAL A 174 -1.51 -11.31 4.01
C VAL A 174 -2.08 -10.01 3.44
N VAL A 175 -1.21 -9.11 2.92
CA VAL A 175 -1.66 -7.87 2.29
C VAL A 175 -2.42 -8.15 0.98
N ALA A 176 -2.02 -9.13 0.19
CA ALA A 176 -2.77 -9.53 -1.02
C ALA A 176 -4.19 -10.02 -0.68
N ILE A 177 -4.32 -10.88 0.34
CA ILE A 177 -5.61 -11.40 0.80
C ILE A 177 -6.47 -10.27 1.37
N GLY A 178 -5.92 -9.46 2.28
CA GLY A 178 -6.63 -8.34 2.91
C GLY A 178 -7.07 -7.28 1.89
N GLY A 179 -6.16 -6.87 1.01
CA GLY A 179 -6.43 -5.93 -0.08
C GLY A 179 -7.48 -6.46 -1.05
N GLY A 180 -7.39 -7.73 -1.45
CA GLY A 180 -8.40 -8.37 -2.30
C GLY A 180 -9.78 -8.43 -1.64
N ALA A 181 -9.85 -8.79 -0.36
CA ALA A 181 -11.11 -8.81 0.39
C ALA A 181 -11.73 -7.41 0.51
N LEU A 182 -10.92 -6.39 0.84
CA LEU A 182 -11.37 -5.00 0.93
C LEU A 182 -11.82 -4.45 -0.43
N ALA A 183 -11.12 -4.78 -1.50
CA ALA A 183 -11.50 -4.44 -2.87
C ALA A 183 -12.87 -5.02 -3.22
N LEU A 184 -13.06 -6.32 -3.03
CA LEU A 184 -14.33 -7.00 -3.32
C LEU A 184 -15.47 -6.44 -2.48
N TYR A 185 -15.24 -6.23 -1.18
CA TYR A 185 -16.23 -5.65 -0.28
C TYR A 185 -16.60 -4.22 -0.69
N GLY A 186 -15.61 -3.37 -0.97
CA GLY A 186 -15.81 -1.98 -1.36
C GLY A 186 -16.53 -1.84 -2.72
N ILE A 187 -16.14 -2.64 -3.73
CA ILE A 187 -16.84 -2.71 -5.02
C ILE A 187 -18.29 -3.15 -4.83
N ARG A 188 -18.54 -4.13 -3.95
CA ARG A 188 -19.89 -4.57 -3.64
C ARG A 188 -20.72 -3.46 -2.98
N LEU A 189 -20.16 -2.71 -2.03
CA LEU A 189 -20.85 -1.59 -1.40
C LEU A 189 -21.18 -0.47 -2.39
N MET A 190 -20.26 -0.12 -3.30
CA MET A 190 -20.54 0.84 -4.38
C MET A 190 -21.68 0.36 -5.28
N GLY A 191 -21.69 -0.93 -5.65
CA GLY A 191 -22.77 -1.50 -6.46
C GLY A 191 -24.14 -1.54 -5.77
N LEU A 192 -24.16 -1.47 -4.44
CA LEU A 192 -25.38 -1.36 -3.62
C LEU A 192 -25.76 0.09 -3.30
N GLY A 193 -24.96 1.08 -3.72
CA GLY A 193 -25.17 2.49 -3.38
C GLY A 193 -24.88 2.82 -1.91
N LEU A 194 -24.20 1.94 -1.18
CA LEU A 194 -23.82 2.11 0.23
C LEU A 194 -22.45 2.75 0.41
N LEU A 195 -21.68 2.89 -0.68
CA LEU A 195 -20.42 3.60 -0.72
C LEU A 195 -20.47 4.58 -1.90
N PRO A 196 -20.01 5.84 -1.73
CA PRO A 196 -19.93 6.80 -2.82
C PRO A 196 -19.13 6.25 -4.01
N SER A 197 -19.58 6.54 -5.24
CA SER A 197 -18.95 6.03 -6.47
C SER A 197 -17.57 6.63 -6.76
N ASP A 198 -17.25 7.75 -6.13
CA ASP A 198 -15.98 8.46 -6.15
C ASP A 198 -15.03 8.04 -5.02
N ASN A 199 -15.45 7.12 -4.14
CA ASN A 199 -14.58 6.59 -3.08
C ASN A 199 -13.39 5.83 -3.69
N ILE A 200 -12.17 6.30 -3.42
CA ILE A 200 -10.95 5.71 -3.99
C ILE A 200 -10.51 4.39 -3.32
N GLY A 201 -11.05 4.07 -2.14
CA GLY A 201 -10.60 2.95 -1.31
C GLY A 201 -10.58 1.59 -2.03
N PRO A 202 -11.64 1.20 -2.75
CA PRO A 202 -11.67 -0.04 -3.50
C PRO A 202 -10.60 -0.09 -4.60
N LEU A 203 -10.32 1.03 -5.28
CA LEU A 203 -9.27 1.11 -6.31
C LEU A 203 -7.88 0.95 -5.69
N VAL A 204 -7.60 1.65 -4.58
CA VAL A 204 -6.32 1.53 -3.87
C VAL A 204 -6.11 0.11 -3.35
N ALA A 205 -7.15 -0.53 -2.82
CA ALA A 205 -7.11 -1.92 -2.36
C ALA A 205 -6.81 -2.91 -3.50
N VAL A 206 -7.38 -2.68 -4.69
CA VAL A 206 -7.06 -3.46 -5.90
C VAL A 206 -5.60 -3.31 -6.29
N ILE A 207 -5.07 -2.09 -6.29
CA ILE A 207 -3.66 -1.83 -6.63
C ILE A 207 -2.75 -2.51 -5.62
N ALA A 208 -3.02 -2.37 -4.31
CA ALA A 208 -2.27 -3.02 -3.24
C ALA A 208 -2.27 -4.55 -3.38
N CYS A 209 -3.42 -5.14 -3.70
CA CYS A 209 -3.54 -6.57 -3.99
C CYS A 209 -2.66 -6.97 -5.20
N GLY A 210 -2.78 -6.23 -6.31
CA GLY A 210 -2.05 -6.49 -7.54
C GLY A 210 -0.54 -6.43 -7.36
N ILE A 211 0.01 -5.38 -6.74
CA ILE A 211 1.46 -5.28 -6.52
C ILE A 211 2.00 -6.40 -5.63
N CYS A 212 1.23 -6.82 -4.61
CA CYS A 212 1.61 -7.94 -3.76
C CYS A 212 1.60 -9.26 -4.55
N LEU A 213 0.57 -9.53 -5.36
CA LEU A 213 0.49 -10.71 -6.22
C LEU A 213 1.61 -10.74 -7.27
N GLY A 214 1.98 -9.59 -7.83
CA GLY A 214 3.09 -9.48 -8.78
C GLY A 214 4.46 -9.74 -8.15
N PHE A 215 4.62 -9.40 -6.87
CA PHE A 215 5.87 -9.60 -6.13
C PHE A 215 6.02 -11.03 -5.56
N LEU A 216 4.90 -11.65 -5.15
CA LEU A 216 4.87 -12.91 -4.42
C LEU A 216 5.71 -14.06 -5.04
N PRO A 217 5.68 -14.32 -6.36
CA PRO A 217 6.46 -15.39 -6.98
C PRO A 217 7.98 -15.23 -6.83
N PHE A 218 8.45 -14.00 -6.62
CA PHE A 218 9.86 -13.70 -6.42
C PHE A 218 10.24 -13.68 -4.93
N ASN A 219 9.25 -13.64 -4.03
CA ASN A 219 9.46 -13.52 -2.59
C ASN A 219 9.48 -14.87 -1.87
N PHE A 220 8.91 -15.92 -2.45
CA PHE A 220 9.14 -17.29 -2.00
C PHE A 220 10.54 -17.75 -2.42
N ASN A 221 11.34 -18.23 -1.45
CA ASN A 221 12.59 -18.95 -1.72
C ASN A 221 12.40 -20.46 -1.66
#